data_AF-A0AB36JE81-F1
#
_entry.id   AF-A0AB36JE81-F1
#
_cell.length_a   1.000
_cell.length_b   1.000
_cell.length_c   1.000
_cell.angle_alpha   90.00
_cell.angle_beta   90.00
_cell.angle_gamma   90.00
#
_symmetry.space_group_name_H-M   'P 1'
#
loop_
_entity.id
_entity.type
_entity.pdbx_description
1 polymer ?
#
loop_
_entity_poly.entity_id
_entity_poly.type
_entity_poly.pdbx_seq_one_letter_code
_entity_poly.pdbx_strand_id
1 'polypeptide(L)'
;MDKVISAIKRIRCHVLIDEYKLHGLIAEQLNVAGISYKNEVLLAPRNRIDFIAGNGIGIEAKKGKPNEQQVLRQLERYAAFDEVKGLILVIERYMDLPETINGKPVISIGLRKLWGISSK
;
A
#
# COMPACT_ATOMS: atom_id res chain seq x y z
N MET A 1 -5.76 6.28 -9.20
CA MET A 1 -4.93 6.38 -7.99
C MET A 1 -5.64 7.12 -6.87
N ASP A 2 -6.11 8.36 -7.10
CA ASP A 2 -6.66 9.23 -6.04
C ASP A 2 -7.84 8.66 -5.27
N LYS A 3 -8.75 7.94 -5.95
CA LYS A 3 -9.87 7.26 -5.28
C LYS A 3 -9.38 6.19 -4.30
N VAL A 4 -8.35 5.42 -4.67
CA VAL A 4 -7.73 4.39 -3.82
C VAL A 4 -7.02 5.03 -2.63
N ILE A 5 -6.26 6.11 -2.86
CA ILE A 5 -5.61 6.88 -1.80
C ILE A 5 -6.66 7.41 -0.81
N SER A 6 -7.74 8.00 -1.33
CA SER A 6 -8.83 8.57 -0.51
C SER A 6 -9.53 7.51 0.34
N ALA A 7 -9.70 6.29 -0.19
CA ALA A 7 -10.22 5.16 0.57
C ALA A 7 -9.25 4.73 1.68
N ILE A 8 -7.97 4.52 1.35
CA ILE A 8 -6.95 4.08 2.33
C ILE A 8 -6.77 5.13 3.45
N LYS A 9 -6.83 6.43 3.14
CA LYS A 9 -6.74 7.50 4.14
C LYS A 9 -7.87 7.50 5.18
N ARG A 10 -8.96 6.75 4.94
CA ARG A 10 -10.07 6.57 5.90
C ARG A 10 -9.80 5.48 6.93
N ILE A 11 -8.75 4.66 6.77
CA ILE A 11 -8.39 3.65 7.76
C ILE A 11 -8.19 4.31 9.13
N ARG A 12 -8.84 3.76 10.15
CA ARG A 12 -8.69 4.12 11.56
C ARG A 12 -8.33 2.86 12.33
N CYS A 13 -7.20 2.87 13.03
CA CYS A 13 -6.80 1.78 13.90
C CYS A 13 -5.99 2.39 15.05
N HIS A 14 -6.17 1.94 16.28
CA HIS A 14 -5.37 2.47 17.40
C HIS A 14 -4.06 1.68 17.59
N VAL A 15 -4.10 0.37 17.30
CA VAL A 15 -2.96 -0.53 17.45
C VAL A 15 -3.00 -1.58 16.33
N LEU A 16 -2.02 -1.55 15.43
CA LEU A 16 -1.80 -2.60 14.45
C LEU A 16 -1.02 -3.74 15.10
N ILE A 17 -1.70 -4.85 15.33
CA ILE A 17 -1.12 -6.02 15.99
C ILE A 17 -0.34 -6.87 14.98
N ASP A 18 -0.77 -6.90 13.72
CA ASP A 18 -0.15 -7.66 12.62
C ASP A 18 -0.57 -7.10 11.25
N GLU A 19 0.08 -7.59 10.19
CA GLU A 19 -0.22 -7.22 8.80
C GLU A 19 -1.56 -7.79 8.31
N TYR A 20 -2.01 -8.92 8.86
CA TYR A 20 -3.30 -9.52 8.51
C TYR A 20 -4.48 -8.59 8.84
N LYS A 21 -4.46 -7.94 10.00
CA LYS A 21 -5.43 -6.91 10.36
C LYS A 21 -5.35 -5.70 9.44
N LEU A 22 -4.15 -5.30 9.03
CA LEU A 22 -3.99 -4.20 8.08
C LEU A 22 -4.60 -4.56 6.71
N HIS A 23 -4.40 -5.79 6.23
CA HIS A 23 -5.04 -6.28 5.00
C HIS A 23 -6.57 -6.22 5.11
N GLY A 24 -7.13 -6.65 6.25
CA GLY A 24 -8.57 -6.55 6.51
C GLY A 24 -9.11 -5.13 6.46
N LEU A 25 -8.41 -4.18 7.09
CA LEU A 25 -8.79 -2.76 7.08
C LEU A 25 -8.69 -2.13 5.68
N ILE A 26 -7.66 -2.48 4.90
CA ILE A 26 -7.54 -2.04 3.50
C ILE A 26 -8.73 -2.56 2.69
N ALA A 27 -9.01 -3.86 2.78
CA ALA A 27 -10.13 -4.49 2.09
C ALA A 27 -11.47 -3.85 2.46
N GLU A 28 -11.71 -3.61 3.75
CA GLU A 28 -12.91 -2.91 4.23
C GLU A 28 -13.07 -1.54 3.59
N GLN A 29 -12.03 -0.71 3.60
CA GLN A 29 -12.12 0.64 3.02
C GLN A 29 -12.28 0.63 1.49
N LEU A 30 -11.67 -0.33 0.80
CA LEU A 30 -11.89 -0.51 -0.64
C LEU A 30 -13.35 -0.92 -0.93
N ASN A 31 -13.93 -1.82 -0.14
CA ASN A 31 -15.34 -2.22 -0.23
C ASN A 31 -16.29 -1.06 0.02
N VAL A 32 -16.09 -0.30 1.11
CA VAL A 32 -16.88 0.90 1.44
C VAL A 32 -16.83 1.94 0.32
N ALA A 33 -15.69 2.08 -0.35
CA ALA A 33 -15.52 3.00 -1.47
C ALA A 33 -16.04 2.46 -2.83
N GLY A 34 -16.57 1.24 -2.86
CA GLY A 34 -17.00 0.56 -4.08
C GLY A 34 -15.86 0.41 -5.10
N ILE A 35 -14.66 0.06 -4.63
CA ILE A 35 -13.48 -0.15 -5.48
C ILE A 35 -13.24 -1.66 -5.59
N SER A 36 -13.31 -2.20 -6.81
CA SER A 36 -12.95 -3.58 -7.08
C SER A 36 -11.47 -3.83 -6.79
N TYR A 37 -11.14 -4.97 -6.20
CA TYR A 37 -9.75 -5.37 -5.96
C TYR A 37 -9.58 -6.88 -6.06
N LYS A 38 -8.32 -7.29 -6.22
CA LYS A 38 -7.84 -8.66 -6.00
C LYS A 38 -6.81 -8.61 -4.88
N ASN A 39 -6.83 -9.59 -3.99
CA ASN A 39 -5.86 -9.77 -2.91
C ASN A 39 -4.83 -10.85 -3.26
N GLU A 40 -3.64 -10.76 -2.66
CA GLU A 40 -2.55 -11.74 -2.77
C GLU A 40 -2.23 -12.10 -4.23
N VAL A 41 -2.12 -11.08 -5.09
CA VAL A 41 -1.99 -11.25 -6.55
C VAL A 41 -0.59 -11.71 -6.91
N LEU A 42 -0.51 -12.88 -7.55
CA LEU A 42 0.75 -13.41 -8.08
C LEU A 42 1.08 -12.75 -9.42
N LEU A 43 2.03 -11.81 -9.42
CA LEU A 43 2.52 -11.13 -10.63
C LEU A 43 3.51 -12.02 -11.41
N ALA A 44 4.31 -12.81 -10.69
CA ALA A 44 5.26 -13.78 -11.21
C ALA A 44 5.65 -14.78 -10.11
N PRO A 45 6.36 -15.89 -10.41
CA PRO A 45 6.87 -16.77 -9.37
C PRO A 45 7.61 -15.99 -8.27
N ARG A 46 7.21 -16.22 -7.01
CA ARG A 46 7.73 -15.53 -5.81
C ARG A 46 7.51 -14.01 -5.75
N ASN A 47 6.71 -13.43 -6.66
CA ASN A 47 6.34 -12.02 -6.64
C ASN A 47 4.84 -11.92 -6.43
N ARG A 48 4.44 -11.74 -5.18
CA ARG A 48 3.04 -11.62 -4.77
C ARG A 48 2.83 -10.27 -4.11
N ILE A 49 1.97 -9.46 -4.70
CA ILE A 49 1.58 -8.16 -4.15
C ILE A 49 0.29 -8.31 -3.35
N ASP A 50 0.17 -7.59 -2.23
CA ASP A 50 -0.96 -7.76 -1.32
C ASP A 50 -2.30 -7.43 -1.98
N PHE A 51 -2.36 -6.37 -2.79
CA PHE A 51 -3.55 -6.04 -3.57
C PHE A 51 -3.26 -5.43 -4.93
N ILE A 52 -4.17 -5.66 -5.88
CA ILE A 52 -4.36 -4.84 -7.08
C ILE A 52 -5.77 -4.28 -7.05
N ALA A 53 -5.92 -2.97 -6.98
CA ALA A 53 -7.19 -2.26 -6.85
C ALA A 53 -7.50 -1.38 -8.07
N GLY A 54 -8.78 -1.26 -8.40
CA GLY A 54 -9.27 -0.44 -9.50
C GLY A 54 -8.60 -0.77 -10.83
N ASN A 55 -7.99 0.23 -11.45
CA ASN A 55 -7.36 0.14 -12.77
C ASN A 55 -5.88 -0.28 -12.74
N GLY A 56 -5.48 -1.15 -11.80
CA GLY A 56 -4.11 -1.66 -11.69
C GLY A 56 -3.25 -0.97 -10.62
N ILE A 57 -3.85 -0.38 -9.59
CA ILE A 57 -3.10 0.24 -8.49
C ILE A 57 -2.67 -0.87 -7.53
N GLY A 58 -1.37 -1.11 -7.44
CA GLY A 58 -0.79 -2.03 -6.48
C GLY A 58 -0.73 -1.43 -5.08
N ILE A 59 -1.04 -2.23 -4.07
CA ILE A 59 -0.96 -1.85 -2.67
C ILE A 59 -0.11 -2.88 -1.95
N GLU A 60 0.89 -2.43 -1.20
CA GLU A 60 1.71 -3.26 -0.32
C GLU A 60 1.58 -2.71 1.11
N ALA A 61 1.33 -3.59 2.07
CA ALA A 61 1.17 -3.29 3.48
C ALA A 61 2.41 -3.70 4.28
N LYS A 62 2.90 -2.83 5.15
CA LYS A 62 4.03 -3.14 6.06
C LYS A 62 3.78 -2.64 7.48
N LYS A 63 4.14 -3.47 8.47
CA LYS A 63 4.12 -3.07 9.89
C LYS A 63 5.44 -2.46 10.35
N GLY A 64 5.39 -1.57 11.35
CA GLY A 64 6.56 -1.18 12.13
C GLY A 64 7.54 -0.27 11.39
N LYS A 65 8.83 -0.64 11.40
CA LYS A 65 9.91 0.02 10.65
C LYS A 65 10.63 -1.05 9.82
N PRO A 66 10.05 -1.45 8.66
CA PRO A 66 10.67 -2.43 7.79
C PRO A 66 12.01 -1.90 7.26
N ASN A 67 12.83 -2.79 6.72
CA ASN A 67 14.05 -2.37 6.05
C ASN A 67 13.70 -1.60 4.76
N GLU A 68 13.97 -0.30 4.76
CA GLU A 68 13.62 0.63 3.69
C GLU A 68 14.18 0.21 2.32
N GLN A 69 15.42 -0.29 2.26
CA GLN A 69 16.02 -0.75 1.00
C GLN A 69 15.33 -2.01 0.47
N GLN A 70 14.92 -2.94 1.35
CA GLN A 70 14.18 -4.13 0.94
C GLN A 70 12.78 -3.78 0.43
N VAL A 71 12.10 -2.82 1.07
CA VAL A 71 10.81 -2.28 0.61
C VAL A 71 10.96 -1.62 -0.75
N LEU A 72 11.96 -0.75 -0.94
CA LEU A 72 12.18 -0.08 -2.22
C LEU A 72 12.44 -1.10 -3.34
N ARG A 73 13.33 -2.08 -3.12
CA ARG A 73 13.58 -3.16 -4.09
C ARG A 73 12.34 -3.97 -4.40
N GLN A 74 11.44 -4.17 -3.42
CA GLN A 74 10.17 -4.86 -3.63
C GLN A 74 9.24 -4.04 -4.53
N LEU A 75 9.10 -2.74 -4.25
CA LEU A 75 8.31 -1.83 -5.08
C LEU A 75 8.87 -1.70 -6.50
N GLU A 76 10.20 -1.65 -6.68
CA GLU A 76 10.86 -1.69 -7.99
C GLU A 76 10.51 -2.93 -8.79
N ARG A 77 10.54 -4.12 -8.15
CA ARG A 77 10.10 -5.36 -8.80
C ARG A 77 8.64 -5.29 -9.24
N TYR A 78 7.76 -4.80 -8.38
CA TYR A 78 6.32 -4.70 -8.71
C TYR A 78 6.06 -3.68 -9.82
N ALA A 79 6.74 -2.54 -9.78
CA ALA A 79 6.63 -1.50 -10.79
C ALA A 79 7.10 -1.96 -12.17
N ALA A 80 7.89 -3.03 -12.28
CA ALA A 80 8.29 -3.59 -13.58
C ALA A 80 7.14 -4.32 -14.32
N PHE A 81 6.04 -4.71 -13.65
CA PHE A 81 4.93 -5.45 -14.27
C PHE A 81 3.89 -4.53 -14.89
N ASP A 82 3.49 -4.79 -16.14
CA ASP A 82 2.54 -3.94 -16.88
C ASP A 82 1.17 -3.82 -16.23
N GLU A 83 0.70 -4.84 -15.51
CA GLU A 83 -0.57 -4.81 -14.80
C GLU A 83 -0.57 -3.83 -13.61
N VAL A 84 0.61 -3.50 -13.07
CA VAL A 84 0.79 -2.47 -12.06
C VAL A 84 0.93 -1.12 -12.76
N LYS A 85 -0.01 -0.21 -12.51
CA LYS A 85 -0.04 1.15 -13.07
C LYS A 85 0.40 2.24 -12.09
N GLY A 86 0.55 1.87 -10.81
CA GLY A 86 1.02 2.73 -9.73
C GLY A 86 1.07 1.93 -8.42
N LEU A 87 1.80 2.42 -7.43
CA LEU A 87 2.00 1.73 -6.15
C LEU A 87 1.65 2.61 -4.96
N ILE A 88 1.01 2.01 -3.98
CA ILE A 88 0.75 2.61 -2.67
C ILE A 88 1.39 1.70 -1.61
N LEU A 89 2.39 2.21 -0.91
CA LEU A 89 2.89 1.59 0.32
C LEU A 89 2.02 2.06 1.49
N VAL A 90 1.34 1.14 2.16
CA VAL A 90 0.59 1.40 3.39
C VAL A 90 1.42 0.92 4.57
N ILE A 91 1.90 1.86 5.37
CA ILE A 91 2.91 1.55 6.40
C ILE A 91 2.57 2.23 7.71
N GLU A 92 2.93 1.61 8.83
CA GLU A 92 2.66 2.18 10.16
C GLU A 92 3.37 3.54 10.35
N ARG A 93 4.68 3.57 10.11
CA ARG A 93 5.50 4.78 10.09
C ARG A 93 5.80 5.17 8.66
N TYR A 94 5.50 6.43 8.33
CA TYR A 94 5.78 6.98 7.02
C TYR A 94 7.24 6.75 6.61
N MET A 95 7.43 6.29 5.38
CA MET A 95 8.72 6.10 4.72
C MET A 95 8.74 6.98 3.48
N ASP A 96 9.83 7.71 3.25
CA ASP A 96 10.01 8.49 2.02
C ASP A 96 10.23 7.57 0.82
N LEU A 97 9.56 7.90 -0.28
CA LEU A 97 9.65 7.19 -1.56
C LEU A 97 9.85 8.23 -2.67
N PRO A 98 10.52 7.85 -3.78
CA PRO A 98 10.52 8.68 -4.97
C PRO A 98 9.09 8.86 -5.50
N GLU A 99 8.82 9.95 -6.21
CA GLU A 99 7.50 10.23 -6.80
C GLU A 99 7.10 9.17 -7.83
N THR A 100 8.10 8.56 -8.49
CA THR A 100 7.90 7.48 -9.45
C THR A 100 8.93 6.37 -9.29
N ILE A 101 8.55 5.16 -9.67
CA ILE A 101 9.43 3.99 -9.82
C ILE A 101 9.09 3.35 -11.17
N ASN A 102 10.09 3.11 -12.03
CA ASN A 102 9.90 2.64 -13.40
C ASN A 102 8.83 3.44 -14.19
N GLY A 103 8.83 4.76 -14.01
CA GLY A 103 7.86 5.68 -14.64
C GLY A 103 6.43 5.61 -14.11
N LYS A 104 6.17 4.83 -13.05
CA LYS A 104 4.84 4.69 -12.44
C LYS A 104 4.75 5.46 -11.13
N PRO A 105 3.63 6.14 -10.84
CA PRO A 105 3.47 6.90 -9.61
C PRO A 105 3.54 6.00 -8.38
N VAL A 106 4.27 6.45 -7.35
CA VAL A 106 4.41 5.74 -6.07
C VAL A 106 4.15 6.70 -4.93
N ILE A 107 3.44 6.23 -3.90
CA ILE A 107 3.19 7.02 -2.67
C ILE A 107 3.25 6.14 -1.43
N SER A 108 3.71 6.74 -0.34
CA SER A 108 3.69 6.16 1.00
C SER A 108 2.58 6.77 1.84
N ILE A 109 1.73 5.94 2.44
CA ILE A 109 0.69 6.35 3.38
C ILE A 109 1.05 5.83 4.77
N GLY A 110 1.51 6.75 5.62
CA GLY A 110 1.80 6.49 7.03
C GLY A 110 0.54 6.48 7.89
N LEU A 111 0.18 5.34 8.48
CA LEU A 111 -1.05 5.19 9.26
C LEU A 111 -1.03 6.00 10.56
N ARG A 112 0.11 6.16 11.24
CA ARG A 112 0.23 7.04 12.42
C ARG A 112 -0.11 8.50 12.12
N LYS A 113 0.25 9.00 10.92
CA LYS A 113 -0.09 10.36 10.48
C LYS A 113 -1.62 10.52 10.30
N LEU A 114 -2.34 9.45 9.95
CA LEU A 114 -3.80 9.48 9.78
C LEU A 114 -4.57 9.48 11.10
N TRP A 115 -3.92 9.15 12.22
CA TRP A 115 -4.57 9.02 13.53
C TRP A 115 -4.40 10.26 14.41
N GLY A 116 -3.88 11.37 13.87
CA GLY A 116 -3.62 12.59 14.65
C GLY A 116 -2.48 12.45 15.66
N ILE A 117 -1.73 11.34 15.62
CA ILE A 117 -0.52 11.15 16.41
C ILE A 117 0.60 11.92 15.69
N SER A 118 0.66 13.22 15.92
CA SER A 118 1.78 14.06 15.53
C SER A 118 2.99 13.61 16.36
N SER A 119 3.78 12.68 15.84
CA SER A 119 5.14 12.51 16.35
C SER A 119 5.91 13.78 16.02
N LYS A 120 6.33 14.49 17.07
CA LYS A 120 7.39 15.50 17.03
C LYS A 120 8.62 14.98 16.32
#